data_AF-A0A6A3J1K6-F1
#
_entry.id   AF-A0A6A3J1K6-F1
#
_cell.length_a   1.000
_cell.length_b   1.000
_cell.length_c   1.000
_cell.angle_alpha   90.00
_cell.angle_beta   90.00
_cell.angle_gamma   90.00
#
_symmetry.space_group_name_H-M   'P 1'
#
loop_
_entity.id
_entity.type
_entity.pdbx_description
1 polymer ?
#
loop_
_entity_poly.entity_id
_entity_poly.type
_entity_poly.pdbx_seq_one_letter_code
_entity_poly.pdbx_strand_id
1 'polypeptide(L)'
;MASFAVRPTTTKPVKMSVPTFDGKDSDSLVFWVREIEIAPSACQIYDARAQVAFALSNVGGRARAWAMARETATPGYFTSWSFMEQELRYTLLLANVAYRHRPSFLRCKQGKRSLQDYVMVLHNLEAAMAGAPHSEDVKMTVFMDGVRTGPVRTELFRRQPKNFNEAVHIAMLEDHSVRSAQGHTPHVEASEGPIPMEISLVESARPQKTQRASGRCFGCNQPGHFRRNCPTNPRKAPRDKKYAARPLLIASRRQSRKTATPSRGGTPLLGDFAPRRGR
;
A
#
# COMPACT_ATOMS: atom_id res chain seq x y z
N MET A 1 30.36 43.49 -37.41
CA MET A 1 29.50 42.52 -36.69
C MET A 1 30.30 41.25 -36.49
N ALA A 2 30.74 40.96 -35.25
CA ALA A 2 31.44 39.72 -34.94
C ALA A 2 30.40 38.60 -34.76
N SER A 3 30.47 37.59 -35.62
CA SER A 3 29.65 36.38 -35.51
C SER A 3 30.17 35.53 -34.37
N PHE A 4 29.39 35.41 -33.29
CA PHE A 4 29.64 34.43 -32.24
C PHE A 4 29.24 33.05 -32.76
N ALA A 5 30.21 32.30 -33.28
CA ALA A 5 30.03 30.88 -33.54
C ALA A 5 29.83 30.16 -32.19
N VAL A 6 28.62 29.67 -31.95
CA VAL A 6 28.31 28.77 -30.85
C VAL A 6 29.20 27.53 -31.00
N ARG A 7 30.16 27.35 -30.10
CA ARG A 7 30.97 26.13 -30.04
C ARG A 7 30.03 24.96 -29.70
N PRO A 8 30.02 23.87 -30.49
CA PRO A 8 29.28 22.68 -30.10
C PRO A 8 29.93 22.11 -28.83
N THR A 9 29.19 22.12 -27.73
CA THR A 9 29.60 21.48 -26.49
C THR A 9 29.55 19.97 -26.72
N THR A 10 30.68 19.34 -27.05
CA THR A 10 30.79 17.88 -27.10
C THR A 10 30.82 17.35 -25.67
N THR A 11 29.64 17.14 -25.09
CA THR A 11 29.50 16.43 -23.82
C THR A 11 29.91 14.98 -24.01
N LYS A 12 30.66 14.42 -23.06
CA LYS A 12 31.04 13.00 -23.08
C LYS A 12 29.77 12.14 -22.88
N PRO A 13 29.61 11.02 -23.59
CA PRO A 13 28.46 10.14 -23.40
C PRO A 13 28.46 9.58 -21.97
N VAL A 14 27.29 9.63 -21.32
CA VAL A 14 27.12 9.08 -19.98
C VAL A 14 27.02 7.57 -20.08
N LYS A 15 27.78 6.84 -19.26
CA LYS A 15 27.66 5.38 -19.17
C LYS A 15 26.39 5.04 -18.40
N MET A 16 25.30 4.80 -19.13
CA MET A 16 24.02 4.35 -18.58
C MET A 16 23.98 2.82 -18.56
N SER A 17 23.40 2.24 -17.51
CA SER A 17 23.09 0.80 -17.44
C SER A 17 21.57 0.66 -17.37
N VAL A 18 20.98 0.04 -18.38
CA VAL A 18 19.53 -0.25 -18.39
C VAL A 18 19.31 -1.66 -17.84
N PRO A 19 18.31 -1.87 -16.97
CA PRO A 19 17.95 -3.22 -16.52
C PRO A 19 17.57 -4.13 -17.69
N THR A 20 17.92 -5.41 -17.60
CA THR A 20 17.52 -6.39 -18.61
C THR A 20 16.03 -6.71 -18.52
N PHE A 21 15.34 -6.72 -19.66
CA PHE A 21 13.93 -7.13 -19.73
C PHE A 21 13.78 -8.58 -20.15
N ASP A 22 13.35 -9.44 -19.24
CA ASP A 22 13.23 -10.89 -19.48
C ASP A 22 11.91 -11.29 -20.13
N GLY A 23 10.89 -10.43 -20.06
CA GLY A 23 9.53 -10.73 -20.52
C GLY A 23 8.75 -11.62 -19.56
N LYS A 24 8.99 -11.49 -18.25
CA LYS A 24 8.23 -12.18 -17.19
C LYS A 24 6.97 -11.37 -16.84
N ASP A 25 5.97 -12.04 -16.25
CA ASP A 25 4.74 -11.38 -15.80
C ASP A 25 4.97 -10.32 -14.69
N SER A 26 6.09 -10.41 -13.97
CA SER A 26 6.52 -9.42 -12.98
C SER A 26 7.15 -8.16 -13.58
N ASP A 27 7.58 -8.23 -14.84
CA ASP A 27 8.35 -7.17 -15.46
C ASP A 27 7.40 -6.13 -16.04
N SER A 28 7.62 -4.85 -15.69
CA SER A 28 6.88 -3.75 -16.30
C SER A 28 7.58 -3.34 -17.60
N LEU A 29 7.06 -3.80 -18.74
CA LEU A 29 7.52 -3.34 -20.05
C LEU A 29 7.41 -1.81 -20.17
N VAL A 30 6.40 -1.20 -19.54
CA VAL A 30 6.18 0.25 -19.54
C VAL A 30 7.38 0.98 -18.93
N PHE A 31 7.86 0.53 -17.76
CA PHE A 31 9.03 1.13 -17.14
C PHE A 31 10.30 0.84 -17.95
N TRP A 32 10.46 -0.39 -18.45
CA TRP A 32 11.64 -0.73 -19.24
C TRP A 32 11.74 0.05 -20.56
N VAL A 33 10.63 0.19 -21.30
CA VAL A 33 10.56 1.02 -22.52
C VAL A 33 10.97 2.45 -22.20
N ARG A 34 10.51 3.01 -21.08
CA ARG A 34 10.90 4.35 -20.67
C ARG A 34 12.40 4.48 -20.41
N GLU A 35 13.03 3.49 -19.77
CA GLU A 35 14.48 3.47 -19.58
C GLU A 35 15.24 3.38 -20.92
N ILE A 36 14.74 2.58 -21.87
CA ILE A 36 15.32 2.46 -23.22
C ILE A 36 15.11 3.73 -24.06
N GLU A 37 14.09 4.55 -23.81
CA GLU A 37 13.98 5.86 -24.47
C GLU A 37 15.00 6.87 -23.93
N ILE A 38 15.26 6.82 -22.63
CA ILE A 38 16.14 7.79 -21.94
C ILE A 38 17.61 7.50 -22.23
N ALA A 39 18.02 6.23 -22.18
CA ALA A 39 19.44 5.87 -22.24
C ALA A 39 20.15 6.20 -23.57
N PRO A 40 19.59 5.94 -24.77
CA PRO A 40 20.19 6.32 -26.04
C PRO A 40 20.42 7.82 -26.16
N SER A 41 19.46 8.63 -25.67
CA SER A 41 19.59 10.08 -25.65
C SER A 41 20.77 10.55 -24.78
N ALA A 42 20.96 9.92 -23.61
CA ALA A 42 22.09 10.20 -22.72
C ALA A 42 23.44 9.66 -23.24
N CYS A 43 23.41 8.58 -24.02
CA CYS A 43 24.57 7.98 -24.67
C CYS A 43 24.86 8.57 -26.06
N GLN A 44 24.09 9.56 -26.53
CA GLN A 44 24.20 10.18 -27.86
C GLN A 44 24.08 9.17 -29.02
N ILE A 45 23.24 8.15 -28.84
CA ILE A 45 22.93 7.13 -29.85
C ILE A 45 21.68 7.59 -30.61
N TYR A 46 21.90 8.23 -31.77
CA TYR A 46 20.82 8.75 -32.62
C TYR A 46 20.54 7.88 -33.85
N ASP A 47 21.50 7.04 -34.25
CA ASP A 47 21.31 6.13 -35.38
C ASP A 47 20.27 5.04 -35.06
N ALA A 48 19.33 4.82 -35.97
CA ALA A 48 18.21 3.90 -35.74
C ALA A 48 18.67 2.45 -35.56
N ARG A 49 19.70 2.01 -36.31
CA ARG A 49 20.28 0.67 -36.16
C ARG A 49 21.02 0.51 -34.84
N ALA A 50 21.76 1.53 -34.42
CA ALA A 50 22.44 1.55 -33.13
C ALA A 50 21.45 1.54 -31.94
N GLN A 51 20.31 2.25 -32.04
CA GLN A 51 19.24 2.20 -31.04
C GLN A 51 18.61 0.80 -30.94
N VAL A 52 18.35 0.14 -32.07
CA VAL A 52 17.85 -1.24 -32.11
C VAL A 52 18.87 -2.21 -31.50
N ALA A 53 20.14 -2.11 -31.87
CA ALA A 53 21.21 -2.95 -31.29
C ALA A 53 21.35 -2.73 -29.78
N PHE A 54 21.25 -1.48 -29.32
CA PHE A 54 21.23 -1.15 -27.91
C PHE A 54 20.04 -1.80 -27.20
N ALA A 55 18.83 -1.65 -27.73
CA ALA A 55 17.64 -2.28 -27.19
C ALA A 55 17.79 -3.82 -27.11
N LEU A 56 18.18 -4.48 -28.21
CA LEU A 56 18.40 -5.93 -28.26
C LEU A 56 19.41 -6.41 -27.23
N SER A 57 20.46 -5.63 -26.94
CA SER A 57 21.45 -5.99 -25.92
C SER A 57 20.89 -5.95 -24.49
N ASN A 58 19.83 -5.18 -24.25
CA ASN A 58 19.13 -5.05 -22.97
C ASN A 58 17.88 -5.94 -22.86
N VAL A 59 17.59 -6.75 -23.88
CA VAL A 59 16.52 -7.75 -23.85
C VAL A 59 17.11 -9.10 -23.42
N GLY A 60 16.45 -9.75 -22.45
CA GLY A 60 16.83 -11.04 -21.86
C GLY A 60 15.72 -12.08 -21.94
N GLY A 61 15.96 -13.25 -21.35
CA GLY A 61 14.97 -14.29 -21.13
C GLY A 61 14.10 -14.65 -22.35
N ARG A 62 12.78 -14.69 -22.14
CA ARG A 62 11.77 -15.00 -23.17
C ARG A 62 11.74 -13.94 -24.25
N ALA A 63 11.86 -12.67 -23.87
CA ALA A 63 11.86 -11.56 -24.80
C ALA A 63 13.03 -11.65 -25.78
N ARG A 64 14.21 -12.11 -25.33
CA ARG A 64 15.38 -12.29 -26.20
C ARG A 64 15.19 -13.46 -27.14
N ALA A 65 14.66 -14.58 -26.67
CA ALA A 65 14.37 -15.73 -27.53
C ALA A 65 13.40 -15.34 -28.66
N TRP A 66 12.35 -14.57 -28.34
CA TRP A 66 11.43 -14.02 -29.32
C TRP A 66 12.10 -13.06 -30.31
N ALA A 67 12.86 -12.07 -29.81
CA ALA A 67 13.51 -11.07 -30.66
C ALA A 67 14.53 -11.70 -31.61
N MET A 68 15.33 -12.64 -31.12
CA MET A 68 16.32 -13.37 -31.93
C MET A 68 15.63 -14.26 -32.96
N ALA A 69 14.51 -14.91 -32.63
CA ALA A 69 13.75 -15.70 -33.60
C ALA A 69 13.26 -14.84 -34.78
N ARG A 70 12.76 -13.62 -34.51
CA ARG A 70 12.36 -12.66 -35.55
C ARG A 70 13.54 -12.25 -36.45
N GLU A 71 14.67 -11.89 -35.85
CA GLU A 71 15.89 -11.52 -36.59
C GLU A 71 16.47 -12.70 -37.41
N THR A 72 16.39 -13.93 -36.91
CA THR A 72 16.85 -15.10 -37.67
C THR A 72 15.95 -15.43 -38.87
N ALA A 73 14.64 -15.19 -38.75
CA ALA A 73 13.69 -15.41 -39.84
C ALA A 73 13.83 -14.33 -40.93
N THR A 74 14.03 -13.09 -40.52
CA THR A 74 14.22 -11.94 -41.42
C THR A 74 15.35 -11.07 -40.89
N PRO A 75 16.56 -11.15 -41.45
CA PRO A 75 17.68 -10.32 -41.02
C PRO A 75 17.37 -8.83 -41.16
N GLY A 76 17.53 -8.07 -40.08
CA GLY A 76 17.15 -6.65 -40.05
C GLY A 76 15.65 -6.42 -39.95
N TYR A 77 14.92 -7.37 -39.35
CA TYR A 77 13.48 -7.25 -39.09
C TYR A 77 13.14 -5.96 -38.33
N PHE A 78 13.94 -5.61 -37.32
CA PHE A 78 13.75 -4.37 -36.57
C PHE A 78 14.43 -3.19 -37.29
N THR A 79 13.62 -2.37 -37.96
CA THR A 79 14.10 -1.22 -38.74
C THR A 79 14.31 0.05 -37.90
N SER A 80 13.60 0.18 -36.78
CA SER A 80 13.70 1.29 -35.83
C SER A 80 13.32 0.85 -34.42
N TRP A 81 13.69 1.66 -33.42
CA TRP A 81 13.22 1.47 -32.04
C TRP A 81 11.69 1.51 -31.96
N SER A 82 11.03 2.46 -32.62
CA SER A 82 9.57 2.58 -32.59
C SER A 82 8.85 1.33 -33.11
N PHE A 83 9.38 0.72 -34.17
CA PHE A 83 8.84 -0.53 -34.70
C PHE A 83 9.06 -1.70 -33.74
N MET A 84 10.26 -1.81 -33.16
CA MET A 84 10.59 -2.83 -32.16
C MET A 84 9.71 -2.69 -30.90
N GLU A 85 9.51 -1.48 -30.40
CA GLU A 85 8.64 -1.18 -29.26
C GLU A 85 7.20 -1.61 -29.53
N GLN A 86 6.67 -1.29 -30.72
CA GLN A 86 5.32 -1.70 -31.11
C GLN A 86 5.17 -3.22 -31.15
N GLU A 87 6.13 -3.94 -31.73
CA GLU A 87 6.13 -5.41 -31.77
C GLU A 87 6.26 -6.02 -30.38
N LEU A 88 7.10 -5.47 -29.51
CA LEU A 88 7.22 -5.88 -28.10
C LEU A 88 5.89 -5.68 -27.37
N ARG A 89 5.23 -4.53 -27.58
CA ARG A 89 3.92 -4.26 -27.01
C ARG A 89 2.86 -5.23 -27.55
N TYR A 90 2.86 -5.56 -28.84
CA TYR A 90 1.88 -6.47 -29.41
C TYR A 90 2.09 -7.93 -28.96
N THR A 91 3.34 -8.36 -28.83
CA THR A 91 3.68 -9.77 -28.62
C THR A 91 3.87 -10.13 -27.15
N LEU A 92 4.42 -9.22 -26.35
CA LEU A 92 4.78 -9.48 -24.94
C LEU A 92 3.83 -8.79 -23.96
N LEU A 93 3.11 -7.75 -24.36
CA LEU A 93 1.95 -7.34 -23.60
C LEU A 93 0.75 -8.14 -24.09
N LEU A 94 0.10 -8.84 -23.17
CA LEU A 94 -1.34 -8.98 -23.34
C LEU A 94 -1.89 -7.56 -23.46
N ALA A 95 -2.81 -7.32 -24.40
CA ALA A 95 -3.44 -6.01 -24.70
C ALA A 95 -4.15 -5.30 -23.52
N ASN A 96 -3.90 -5.76 -22.29
CA ASN A 96 -4.62 -5.52 -21.06
C ASN A 96 -3.65 -5.42 -19.85
N VAL A 97 -2.44 -4.86 -20.00
CA VAL A 97 -1.55 -4.53 -18.87
C VAL A 97 -2.26 -3.60 -17.88
N ALA A 98 -3.00 -2.63 -18.42
CA ALA A 98 -3.91 -1.77 -17.66
C ALA A 98 -4.94 -2.59 -16.85
N TYR A 99 -5.54 -3.62 -17.46
CA TYR A 99 -6.50 -4.49 -16.78
C TYR A 99 -5.88 -5.35 -15.68
N ARG A 100 -4.58 -5.69 -15.77
CA ARG A 100 -3.90 -6.43 -14.69
C ARG A 100 -3.62 -5.55 -13.47
N HIS A 101 -3.13 -4.33 -13.70
CA HIS A 101 -2.77 -3.42 -12.61
C HIS A 101 -3.97 -2.65 -12.04
N ARG A 102 -5.03 -2.39 -12.83
CA ARG A 102 -6.22 -1.65 -12.39
C ARG A 102 -6.93 -2.27 -11.18
N PRO A 103 -7.24 -3.58 -11.13
CA PRO A 103 -7.83 -4.20 -9.95
C PRO A 103 -6.90 -4.14 -8.73
N SER A 104 -5.58 -4.23 -8.95
CA SER A 104 -4.59 -4.11 -7.88
C SER A 104 -4.52 -2.69 -7.33
N PHE A 105 -4.63 -1.67 -8.20
CA PHE A 105 -4.73 -0.27 -7.81
C PHE A 105 -5.99 -0.03 -6.98
N LEU A 106 -7.16 -0.42 -7.49
CA LEU A 106 -8.46 -0.21 -6.83
C LEU A 106 -8.57 -0.92 -5.47
N ARG A 107 -7.87 -2.04 -5.29
CA ARG A 107 -7.85 -2.81 -4.02
C ARG A 107 -6.61 -2.53 -3.17
N CYS A 108 -5.77 -1.56 -3.53
CA CYS A 108 -4.55 -1.31 -2.80
C CYS A 108 -4.87 -0.80 -1.39
N LYS A 109 -4.32 -1.47 -0.37
CA LYS A 109 -4.49 -1.13 1.05
C LYS A 109 -3.13 -0.96 1.71
N GLN A 110 -2.97 0.01 2.61
CA GLN A 110 -1.72 0.19 3.35
C GLN A 110 -1.29 -1.10 4.07
N GLY A 111 -2.23 -1.78 4.74
CA GLY A 111 -1.96 -3.02 5.47
C GLY A 111 -0.94 -2.80 6.59
N LYS A 112 0.14 -3.59 6.60
CA LYS A 112 1.25 -3.47 7.56
C LYS A 112 2.40 -2.58 7.08
N ARG A 113 2.32 -2.07 5.84
CA ARG A 113 3.38 -1.26 5.23
C ARG A 113 3.45 0.12 5.86
N SER A 114 4.62 0.76 5.74
CA SER A 114 4.72 2.20 6.02
C SER A 114 3.78 2.99 5.10
N LEU A 115 3.40 4.20 5.51
CA LEU A 115 2.58 5.04 4.65
C LEU A 115 3.32 5.39 3.35
N GLN A 116 4.64 5.60 3.42
CA GLN A 116 5.48 5.90 2.26
C GLN A 116 5.52 4.74 1.25
N ASP A 117 5.73 3.50 1.73
CA ASP A 117 5.72 2.31 0.85
C ASP A 117 4.35 2.11 0.19
N TYR A 118 3.27 2.39 0.92
CA TYR A 118 1.92 2.33 0.37
C TYR A 118 1.69 3.33 -0.76
N VAL A 119 2.08 4.59 -0.56
CA VAL A 119 1.99 5.64 -1.59
C VAL A 119 2.85 5.29 -2.81
N MET A 120 4.06 4.77 -2.58
CA MET A 120 4.93 4.31 -3.66
C MET A 120 4.28 3.20 -4.49
N VAL A 121 3.66 2.21 -3.84
CA VAL A 121 2.95 1.13 -4.55
C VAL A 121 1.76 1.66 -5.35
N LEU A 122 1.01 2.63 -4.83
CA LEU A 122 -0.08 3.26 -5.58
C LEU A 122 0.42 3.95 -6.85
N HIS A 123 1.48 4.75 -6.75
CA HIS A 123 2.07 5.41 -7.91
C HIS A 123 2.63 4.41 -8.93
N ASN A 124 3.30 3.36 -8.47
CA ASN A 124 3.83 2.32 -9.35
C ASN A 124 2.73 1.58 -10.09
N LEU A 125 1.63 1.25 -9.41
CA LEU A 125 0.46 0.63 -10.05
C LEU A 125 -0.20 1.57 -11.05
N GLU A 126 -0.30 2.87 -10.74
CA GLU A 126 -0.83 3.87 -11.67
C GLU A 126 0.03 3.96 -12.94
N ALA A 127 1.34 4.12 -12.78
CA ALA A 127 2.26 4.28 -13.90
C ALA A 127 2.39 3.02 -14.76
N ALA A 128 2.34 1.83 -14.16
CA ALA A 128 2.41 0.56 -14.88
C ALA A 128 1.21 0.29 -15.81
N MET A 129 0.08 1.00 -15.66
CA MET A 129 -1.08 0.83 -16.53
C MET A 129 -0.91 1.45 -17.94
N ALA A 130 0.08 2.32 -18.15
CA ALA A 130 0.35 3.01 -19.43
C ALA A 130 -0.91 3.59 -20.12
N GLY A 131 -1.87 4.07 -19.33
CA GLY A 131 -3.13 4.63 -19.80
C GLY A 131 -3.34 6.05 -19.29
N ALA A 132 -4.48 6.63 -19.66
CA ALA A 132 -4.90 7.92 -19.09
C ALA A 132 -4.89 7.85 -17.55
N PRO A 133 -4.38 8.89 -16.87
CA PRO A 133 -4.43 8.96 -15.41
C PRO A 133 -5.86 8.72 -14.92
N HIS A 134 -5.99 8.05 -13.77
CA HIS A 134 -7.30 7.95 -13.14
C HIS A 134 -7.76 9.34 -12.70
N SER A 135 -9.07 9.55 -12.62
CA SER A 135 -9.59 10.81 -12.11
C SER A 135 -9.21 10.99 -10.64
N GLU A 136 -9.09 12.24 -10.20
CA GLU A 136 -8.67 12.56 -8.83
C GLU A 136 -9.62 11.97 -7.79
N ASP A 137 -10.92 11.90 -8.07
CA ASP A 137 -11.92 11.28 -7.20
C ASP A 137 -11.65 9.77 -7.00
N VAL A 138 -11.23 9.05 -8.04
CA VAL A 138 -10.88 7.62 -7.94
C VAL A 138 -9.61 7.45 -7.11
N LYS A 139 -8.57 8.25 -7.38
CA LYS A 139 -7.32 8.21 -6.62
C LYS A 139 -7.55 8.51 -5.14
N MET A 140 -8.33 9.55 -4.87
CA MET A 140 -8.70 9.96 -3.51
C MET A 140 -9.50 8.87 -2.81
N THR A 141 -10.49 8.28 -3.48
CA THR A 141 -11.30 7.21 -2.90
C THR A 141 -10.44 6.01 -2.54
N VAL A 142 -9.58 5.55 -3.46
CA VAL A 142 -8.66 4.44 -3.21
C VAL A 142 -7.69 4.77 -2.07
N PHE A 143 -7.11 5.97 -2.08
CA PHE A 143 -6.18 6.40 -1.05
C PHE A 143 -6.84 6.43 0.32
N MET A 144 -7.91 7.20 0.48
CA MET A 144 -8.65 7.38 1.73
C MET A 144 -9.18 6.06 2.27
N ASP A 145 -9.70 5.19 1.40
CA ASP A 145 -10.19 3.87 1.78
C ASP A 145 -9.05 2.91 2.12
N GLY A 146 -7.89 3.06 1.50
CA GLY A 146 -6.72 2.20 1.69
C GLY A 146 -5.78 2.59 2.82
N VAL A 147 -5.79 3.84 3.28
CA VAL A 147 -5.07 4.26 4.48
C VAL A 147 -5.65 3.55 5.71
N ARG A 148 -4.76 3.02 6.55
CA ARG A 148 -5.12 2.30 7.78
C ARG A 148 -5.88 3.22 8.74
N THR A 149 -6.90 2.68 9.39
CA THR A 149 -7.64 3.39 10.44
C THR A 149 -6.70 3.82 11.56
N GLY A 150 -6.73 5.09 11.92
CA GLY A 150 -5.83 5.71 12.89
C GLY A 150 -5.78 7.23 12.74
N PRO A 151 -4.84 7.90 13.42
CA PRO A 151 -4.76 9.37 13.42
C PRO A 151 -4.62 9.96 12.01
N VAL A 152 -3.79 9.35 11.17
CA VAL A 152 -3.60 9.74 9.76
C VAL A 152 -4.94 9.76 9.00
N ARG A 153 -5.73 8.67 9.07
CA ARG A 153 -7.04 8.61 8.40
C ARG A 153 -8.02 9.62 9.00
N THR A 154 -7.99 9.81 10.31
CA THR A 154 -8.83 10.81 10.99
C THR A 154 -8.50 12.24 10.52
N GLU A 155 -7.22 12.58 10.41
CA GLU A 155 -6.80 13.91 9.97
C GLU A 155 -7.19 14.17 8.51
N LEU A 156 -7.08 13.16 7.65
CA LEU A 156 -7.54 13.26 6.27
C LEU A 156 -9.05 13.57 6.17
N PHE A 157 -9.89 12.91 6.97
CA PHE A 157 -11.32 13.21 6.99
C PHE A 157 -11.65 14.61 7.54
N ARG A 158 -10.85 15.10 8.50
CA ARG A 158 -11.01 16.45 9.06
C ARG A 158 -10.65 17.53 8.06
N ARG A 159 -9.55 17.34 7.32
CA ARG A 159 -9.01 18.35 6.39
C ARG A 159 -9.71 18.37 5.04
N GLN A 160 -10.35 17.27 4.65
CA GLN A 160 -11.05 17.12 3.36
C GLN A 160 -10.20 17.59 2.16
N PRO A 161 -9.04 16.96 1.92
CA PRO A 161 -8.17 17.32 0.80
C PRO A 161 -8.91 17.25 -0.55
N LYS A 162 -8.56 18.15 -1.47
CA LYS A 162 -9.24 18.29 -2.77
C LYS A 162 -8.63 17.42 -3.87
N ASN A 163 -7.39 16.99 -3.68
CA ASN A 163 -6.65 16.19 -4.65
C ASN A 163 -5.73 15.18 -3.94
N PHE A 164 -5.27 14.19 -4.70
CA PHE A 164 -4.46 13.09 -4.20
C PHE A 164 -3.13 13.55 -3.59
N ASN A 165 -2.44 14.51 -4.23
CA ASN A 165 -1.14 14.99 -3.76
C ASN A 165 -1.26 15.74 -2.42
N GLU A 166 -2.30 16.54 -2.24
CA GLU A 166 -2.61 17.22 -0.98
C GLU A 166 -2.92 16.20 0.12
N ALA A 167 -3.71 15.18 -0.18
CA ALA A 167 -4.00 14.10 0.76
C ALA A 167 -2.73 13.35 1.19
N VAL A 168 -1.85 13.01 0.24
CA VAL A 168 -0.56 12.37 0.55
C VAL A 168 0.28 13.27 1.45
N HIS A 169 0.39 14.57 1.17
CA HIS A 169 1.16 15.51 1.98
C HIS A 169 0.63 15.59 3.42
N ILE A 170 -0.68 15.75 3.60
CA ILE A 170 -1.32 15.77 4.94
C ILE A 170 -1.04 14.44 5.67
N ALA A 171 -1.20 13.32 4.97
CA ALA A 171 -1.01 12.01 5.56
C ALA A 171 0.43 11.79 6.03
N MET A 172 1.43 12.23 5.24
CA MET A 172 2.84 12.14 5.61
C MET A 172 3.18 13.01 6.82
N LEU A 173 2.63 14.24 6.88
CA LEU A 173 2.84 15.14 8.01
C LEU A 173 2.25 14.57 9.30
N GLU A 174 1.05 14.01 9.23
CA GLU A 174 0.39 13.38 10.38
C GLU A 174 1.14 12.10 10.80
N ASP A 175 1.56 11.25 9.86
CA ASP A 175 2.35 10.04 10.18
C ASP A 175 3.66 10.40 10.90
N HIS A 176 4.36 11.44 10.43
CA HIS A 176 5.53 11.97 11.09
C HIS A 176 5.21 12.48 12.50
N SER A 177 4.12 13.24 12.67
CA SER A 177 3.71 13.82 13.94
C SER A 177 3.37 12.74 14.97
N VAL A 178 2.62 11.71 14.56
CA VAL A 178 2.29 10.55 15.39
C VAL A 178 3.53 9.78 15.81
N ARG A 179 4.45 9.52 14.87
CA ARG A 179 5.71 8.82 15.17
C ARG A 179 6.61 9.62 16.11
N SER A 180 6.65 10.94 15.95
CA SER A 180 7.38 11.85 16.84
C SER A 180 6.79 11.84 18.25
N ALA A 181 5.47 11.97 18.37
CA ALA A 181 4.75 11.93 19.65
C ALA A 181 4.84 10.57 20.36
N GLN A 182 4.97 9.47 19.62
CA GLN A 182 5.14 8.12 20.17
C GLN A 182 6.55 7.84 20.72
N GLY A 183 7.49 8.76 20.51
CA GLY A 183 8.80 8.74 21.14
C GLY A 183 9.74 7.72 20.51
N HIS A 184 10.65 8.21 19.68
CA HIS A 184 12.00 7.65 19.69
C HIS A 184 12.62 8.10 21.02
N THR A 185 12.72 7.18 21.99
CA THR A 185 13.80 7.25 22.94
C THR A 185 15.00 6.64 22.22
N PRO A 186 15.97 7.41 21.72
CA PRO A 186 17.29 6.85 21.61
C PRO A 186 17.65 6.50 23.06
N HIS A 187 17.89 5.22 23.34
CA HIS A 187 18.58 4.83 24.54
C HIS A 187 20.02 5.36 24.41
N VAL A 188 20.19 6.67 24.56
CA VAL A 188 21.47 7.26 24.89
C VAL A 188 21.64 6.89 26.34
N GLU A 189 22.57 5.97 26.57
CA GLU A 189 23.10 5.66 27.89
C GLU A 189 23.34 6.97 28.62
N ALA A 190 22.59 7.14 29.71
CA ALA A 190 22.80 8.24 30.62
C ALA A 190 24.19 8.08 31.25
N SER A 191 25.17 8.80 30.73
CA SER A 191 26.37 9.15 31.48
C SER A 191 26.39 10.66 31.65
N GLU A 192 26.33 11.03 32.93
CA GLU A 192 26.72 12.31 33.53
C GLU A 192 25.73 13.49 33.49
N GLY A 193 25.14 13.74 34.66
CA GLY A 193 24.96 15.09 35.18
C GLY A 193 23.53 15.65 35.14
N PRO A 194 22.94 16.07 36.28
CA PRO A 194 21.69 16.82 36.28
C PRO A 194 21.92 18.23 35.75
N ILE A 195 21.22 18.61 34.68
CA ILE A 195 21.08 20.03 34.29
C ILE A 195 19.99 20.64 35.19
N PRO A 196 20.27 21.69 35.98
CA PRO A 196 19.31 22.30 36.88
C PRO A 196 18.46 23.38 36.18
N MET A 197 17.24 23.52 36.72
CA MET A 197 16.23 24.56 36.51
C MET A 197 15.27 24.37 35.33
N GLU A 198 14.18 23.65 35.59
CA GLU A 198 12.82 24.17 35.41
C GLU A 198 11.83 23.28 36.20
N ILE A 199 11.61 23.62 37.47
CA ILE A 199 10.56 23.00 38.30
C ILE A 199 9.61 24.11 38.71
N SER A 200 8.67 24.41 37.84
CA SER A 200 7.42 25.07 38.20
C SER A 200 6.42 24.76 37.10
N LEU A 201 5.83 23.57 37.18
CA LEU A 201 4.43 23.27 36.87
C LEU A 201 4.27 21.74 36.82
N VAL A 202 3.32 21.25 37.63
CA VAL A 202 2.77 19.89 37.63
C VAL A 202 3.62 18.82 38.33
N GLU A 203 3.24 18.45 39.57
CA GLU A 203 2.56 17.16 39.77
C GLU A 203 1.94 17.07 41.18
N SER A 204 0.70 17.56 41.27
CA SER A 204 -0.31 17.04 42.19
C SER A 204 -0.70 15.60 41.80
N ALA A 205 0.25 14.67 41.77
CA ALA A 205 -0.06 13.24 41.69
C ALA A 205 1.20 12.43 42.05
N ARG A 206 1.29 11.93 43.29
CA ARG A 206 1.93 10.64 43.67
C ARG A 206 1.99 10.46 45.20
N PRO A 207 0.97 9.89 45.85
CA PRO A 207 1.15 9.24 47.15
C PRO A 207 1.73 7.81 47.02
N GLN A 208 1.79 7.26 45.81
CA GLN A 208 2.04 5.82 45.62
C GLN A 208 3.51 5.40 45.61
N LYS A 209 4.46 6.31 45.33
CA LYS A 209 5.88 5.96 45.15
C LYS A 209 6.66 5.95 46.48
N THR A 210 6.21 6.68 47.50
CA THR A 210 6.87 6.78 48.82
C THR A 210 6.55 5.61 49.76
N GLN A 211 5.46 4.86 49.53
CA GLN A 211 5.09 3.74 50.41
C GLN A 211 5.94 2.47 50.18
N ARG A 212 6.45 2.23 48.96
CA ARG A 212 7.28 1.06 48.65
C ARG A 212 8.62 1.06 49.39
N ALA A 213 9.23 2.24 49.56
CA ALA A 213 10.49 2.40 50.30
C ALA A 213 10.31 2.27 51.82
N SER A 214 9.09 2.40 52.34
CA SER A 214 8.84 2.43 53.79
C SER A 214 8.68 1.06 54.46
N GLY A 215 8.62 -0.03 53.68
CA GLY A 215 8.43 -1.39 54.25
C GLY A 215 7.09 -1.59 54.96
N ARG A 216 6.13 -0.65 54.80
CA ARG A 216 4.81 -0.68 55.44
C ARG A 216 3.80 -1.42 54.56
N CYS A 217 2.87 -2.10 55.21
CA CYS A 217 1.79 -2.81 54.56
C CYS A 217 0.86 -1.86 53.79
N PHE A 218 0.64 -2.09 52.49
CA PHE A 218 -0.28 -1.30 51.65
C PHE A 218 -1.77 -1.38 52.07
N GLY A 219 -2.11 -2.14 53.10
CA GLY A 219 -3.49 -2.31 53.59
C GLY A 219 -3.74 -1.57 54.90
N CYS A 220 -2.90 -1.80 55.91
CA CYS A 220 -3.05 -1.24 57.26
C CYS A 220 -1.93 -0.26 57.67
N ASN A 221 -0.97 0.00 56.77
CA ASN A 221 0.17 0.90 56.95
C ASN A 221 1.12 0.54 58.12
N GLN A 222 1.02 -0.67 58.68
CA GLN A 222 1.93 -1.16 59.72
C GLN A 222 3.21 -1.75 59.12
N PRO A 223 4.38 -1.56 59.76
CA PRO A 223 5.65 -2.13 59.32
C PRO A 223 5.70 -3.66 59.57
N GLY A 224 6.67 -4.34 58.96
CA GLY A 224 6.97 -5.76 59.23
C GLY A 224 6.21 -6.79 58.41
N HIS A 225 5.27 -6.38 57.54
CA HIS A 225 4.59 -7.31 56.62
C HIS A 225 4.07 -6.63 55.35
N PHE A 226 3.94 -7.39 54.27
CA PHE A 226 3.30 -6.93 53.03
C PHE A 226 1.80 -7.22 53.03
N ARG A 227 1.01 -6.53 52.20
CA ARG A 227 -0.46 -6.64 52.14
C ARG A 227 -1.00 -8.07 51.98
N ARG A 228 -0.23 -8.97 51.38
CA ARG A 228 -0.58 -10.40 51.26
C ARG A 228 -0.62 -11.12 52.61
N ASN A 229 0.19 -10.70 53.57
CA ASN A 229 0.34 -11.28 54.91
C ASN A 229 -0.27 -10.40 56.02
N CYS A 230 -1.13 -9.46 55.66
CA CYS A 230 -1.77 -8.57 56.65
C CYS A 230 -2.71 -9.36 57.57
N PRO A 231 -2.53 -9.28 58.90
CA PRO A 231 -3.40 -9.97 59.87
C PRO A 231 -4.83 -9.42 59.84
N THR A 232 -5.01 -8.16 59.41
CA THR A 232 -6.30 -7.49 59.24
C THR A 232 -6.89 -7.64 57.81
N ASN A 233 -6.34 -8.52 56.98
CA ASN A 233 -6.79 -8.67 55.59
C ASN A 233 -8.25 -9.22 55.53
N PRO A 234 -9.21 -8.48 54.95
CA PRO A 234 -10.60 -8.94 54.83
C PRO A 234 -10.76 -10.24 54.03
N ARG A 235 -9.76 -10.61 53.22
CA ARG A 235 -9.77 -11.83 52.40
C ARG A 235 -9.52 -13.13 53.17
N LYS A 236 -9.19 -13.06 54.47
CA LYS A 236 -8.95 -14.23 55.33
C LYS A 236 -10.07 -14.51 56.35
N ALA A 237 -11.20 -13.81 56.29
CA ALA A 237 -12.37 -14.17 57.10
C ALA A 237 -12.92 -15.54 56.67
N PRO A 238 -13.29 -16.44 57.61
CA PRO A 238 -13.93 -17.71 57.26
C PRO A 238 -15.22 -17.44 56.48
N ARG A 239 -15.35 -18.04 55.29
CA ARG A 239 -16.58 -18.01 54.51
C ARG A 239 -17.64 -18.86 55.21
N ASP A 240 -18.58 -18.23 55.90
CA ASP A 240 -19.81 -18.89 56.33
C ASP A 240 -20.69 -19.21 55.11
N LYS A 241 -21.01 -20.51 54.97
CA LYS A 241 -21.97 -21.06 54.01
C LYS A 241 -23.39 -20.63 54.38
N LYS A 242 -24.09 -19.87 53.51
CA LYS A 242 -25.57 -19.94 53.41
C LYS A 242 -26.05 -19.79 51.96
N TYR A 243 -26.88 -20.75 51.56
CA TYR A 243 -27.60 -20.87 50.30
C TYR A 243 -28.53 -19.70 50.02
N ALA A 244 -28.69 -19.31 48.75
CA ALA A 244 -29.97 -18.87 48.19
C ALA A 244 -29.96 -18.87 46.63
N ALA A 245 -30.78 -19.78 46.09
CA ALA A 245 -31.52 -19.76 44.82
C ALA A 245 -30.97 -19.02 43.59
N ARG A 246 -30.77 -19.78 42.50
CA ARG A 246 -30.69 -19.27 41.13
C ARG A 246 -32.01 -19.65 40.41
N PRO A 247 -32.88 -18.70 40.02
CA PRO A 247 -34.03 -19.05 39.19
C PRO A 247 -33.57 -19.33 37.75
N LEU A 248 -33.97 -20.49 37.22
CA LEU A 248 -33.86 -20.81 35.80
C LEU A 248 -34.92 -19.98 35.04
N LEU A 249 -34.48 -18.99 34.26
CA LEU A 249 -35.36 -18.29 33.34
C LEU A 249 -35.66 -19.21 32.15
N ILE A 250 -36.90 -19.72 32.16
CA ILE A 250 -37.57 -20.39 31.07
C ILE A 250 -37.65 -19.43 29.88
N ALA A 251 -37.04 -19.81 28.75
CA ALA A 251 -37.28 -19.16 27.47
C ALA A 251 -38.66 -19.58 26.93
N SER A 252 -39.64 -18.68 27.06
CA SER A 252 -40.89 -18.76 26.31
C SER A 252 -40.97 -17.58 25.35
N ARG A 253 -40.82 -17.83 24.05
CA ARG A 253 -41.55 -17.05 23.06
C ARG A 253 -41.97 -17.91 21.87
N ARG A 254 -43.30 -17.97 21.75
CA ARG A 254 -44.10 -18.65 20.74
C ARG A 254 -43.90 -18.04 19.34
N GLN A 255 -43.76 -18.96 18.38
CA GLN A 255 -44.37 -19.02 17.04
C GLN A 255 -45.04 -17.75 16.47
N SER A 256 -44.63 -17.41 15.24
CA SER A 256 -45.57 -16.98 14.19
C SER A 256 -45.16 -17.55 12.81
N ARG A 257 -45.90 -18.62 12.45
CA ARG A 257 -46.46 -19.01 11.13
C ARG A 257 -45.63 -18.87 9.84
N LYS A 258 -45.32 -20.04 9.26
CA LYS A 258 -45.29 -20.31 7.80
C LYS A 258 -46.60 -20.97 7.39
N THR A 259 -47.15 -20.58 6.23
CA THR A 259 -48.04 -21.32 5.29
C THR A 259 -48.60 -20.29 4.29
N ALA A 260 -48.77 -20.48 2.98
CA ALA A 260 -48.55 -21.60 2.07
C ALA A 260 -48.71 -21.08 0.62
N THR A 261 -48.15 -21.82 -0.35
CA THR A 261 -48.60 -21.87 -1.76
C THR A 261 -49.95 -22.61 -1.88
N PRO A 262 -50.72 -22.42 -2.99
CA PRO A 262 -50.76 -23.41 -4.09
C PRO A 262 -50.90 -22.74 -5.49
N SER A 263 -50.27 -23.18 -6.59
CA SER A 263 -50.37 -24.41 -7.42
C SER A 263 -51.47 -24.41 -8.50
N ARG A 264 -51.09 -24.89 -9.70
CA ARG A 264 -51.84 -25.27 -10.93
C ARG A 264 -52.22 -24.11 -11.87
N GLY A 265 -52.05 -24.18 -13.19
CA GLY A 265 -51.59 -25.23 -14.09
C GLY A 265 -51.88 -24.80 -15.55
N GLY A 266 -51.26 -25.46 -16.54
CA GLY A 266 -51.71 -25.44 -17.94
C GLY A 266 -50.75 -24.88 -18.98
N THR A 267 -49.93 -25.74 -19.58
CA THR A 267 -49.66 -25.74 -21.03
C THR A 267 -50.98 -26.02 -21.79
N PRO A 268 -51.22 -25.57 -23.05
CA PRO A 268 -50.43 -25.99 -24.22
C PRO A 268 -50.30 -25.02 -25.44
N LEU A 269 -49.24 -25.26 -26.21
CA LEU A 269 -49.17 -25.36 -27.68
C LEU A 269 -49.19 -24.13 -28.64
N LEU A 270 -48.26 -24.28 -29.59
CA LEU A 270 -48.22 -23.87 -31.01
C LEU A 270 -47.77 -22.45 -31.40
N GLY A 271 -46.71 -22.42 -32.22
CA GLY A 271 -46.28 -21.26 -32.98
C GLY A 271 -44.85 -21.35 -33.49
N ASP A 272 -44.53 -22.38 -34.27
CA ASP A 272 -43.37 -22.42 -35.15
C ASP A 272 -43.22 -21.11 -35.96
N PHE A 273 -41.99 -20.63 -36.18
CA PHE A 273 -41.49 -20.22 -37.50
C PHE A 273 -40.04 -19.69 -37.39
N ALA A 274 -39.10 -20.53 -37.81
CA ALA A 274 -37.87 -20.13 -38.50
C ALA A 274 -37.71 -21.11 -39.69
N PRO A 275 -36.86 -20.87 -40.70
CA PRO A 275 -36.32 -19.64 -41.28
C PRO A 275 -36.59 -19.58 -42.81
N ARG A 276 -36.22 -18.48 -43.51
CA ARG A 276 -35.96 -18.54 -44.96
C ARG A 276 -34.62 -17.90 -45.32
N ARG A 277 -33.79 -18.72 -45.97
CA ARG A 277 -32.64 -18.33 -46.79
C ARG A 277 -33.12 -17.71 -48.12
N GLY A 278 -32.23 -16.93 -48.73
CA GLY A 278 -32.30 -16.39 -50.09
C GLY A 278 -32.18 -14.87 -50.04
N ARG A 279 -31.18 -14.22 -50.63
CA ARG A 279 -30.33 -14.54 -51.77
C ARG A 279 -29.03 -13.75 -51.65
#